data_AF-A0A1Q8KSF8-F1
#
_entry.id   AF-A0A1Q8KSF8-F1
#
_cell.length_a   1.000
_cell.length_b   1.000
_cell.length_c   1.000
_cell.angle_alpha   90.00
_cell.angle_beta   90.00
_cell.angle_gamma   90.00
#
_symmetry.space_group_name_H-M   'P 1'
#
loop_
_entity.id
_entity.type
_entity.pdbx_description
1 polymer ?
#
loop_
_entity_poly.entity_id
_entity_poly.type
_entity_poly.pdbx_seq_one_letter_code
_entity_poly.pdbx_strand_id
1 'polypeptide(L)'
;MDGFTAVRCAACAQMPSGFDEDEHGTVAALPGVDEVLVEGLRGVVQDSAHGMLVTSGCRFGPGVCAGRRPGMMVLVQACDAGRRHPESPVVAVGPVRSTDDVRAVTRWLQDGGAPDPQALPARLRCAIAPEAARG
;
A
#
# COMPACT_ATOMS: atom_id res chain seq x y z
N MET A 1 -7.62 -7.21 -15.22
CA MET A 1 -6.46 -6.30 -15.18
C MET A 1 -5.27 -7.13 -15.60
N ASP A 2 -4.50 -6.68 -16.60
CA ASP A 2 -3.32 -7.42 -17.06
C ASP A 2 -2.13 -7.23 -16.09
N GLY A 3 -2.01 -6.06 -15.44
CA GLY A 3 -1.06 -5.86 -14.35
C GLY A 3 -1.26 -4.60 -13.52
N PHE A 4 -0.49 -4.51 -12.45
CA PHE A 4 -0.40 -3.32 -11.60
C PHE A 4 1.03 -3.13 -11.11
N THR A 5 1.35 -1.87 -10.77
CA THR A 5 2.55 -1.54 -10.01
C THR A 5 2.14 -1.15 -8.59
N ALA A 6 2.65 -1.86 -7.60
CA ALA A 6 2.55 -1.52 -6.19
C ALA A 6 3.90 -0.97 -5.70
N VAL A 7 3.93 0.27 -5.24
CA VAL A 7 5.11 0.93 -4.70
C VAL A 7 4.99 1.05 -3.18
N ARG A 8 5.81 0.29 -2.45
CA ARG A 8 5.95 0.40 -0.99
C ARG A 8 6.91 1.56 -0.64
N CYS A 9 6.52 2.37 0.34
CA CYS A 9 7.37 3.43 0.87
C CYS A 9 8.32 2.91 1.97
N ALA A 10 9.62 2.82 1.66
CA ALA A 10 10.68 2.37 2.56
C ALA A 10 10.92 3.32 3.75
N ALA A 11 10.59 4.60 3.61
CA ALA A 11 10.67 5.56 4.73
C ALA A 11 9.63 5.26 5.82
N CYS A 12 8.49 4.66 5.46
CA CYS A 12 7.47 4.28 6.45
C CYS A 12 7.91 3.10 7.29
N ALA A 13 8.72 2.19 6.73
CA ALA A 13 9.26 1.05 7.45
C ALA A 13 10.27 1.45 8.54
N GLN A 14 10.80 2.67 8.47
CA GLN A 14 11.71 3.24 9.46
C GLN A 14 10.96 4.07 10.52
N MET A 15 9.66 4.35 10.33
CA MET A 15 8.88 5.05 11.34
C MET A 15 8.57 4.09 12.50
N PRO A 16 8.59 4.58 13.76
CA PRO A 16 8.04 3.83 14.88
C PRO A 16 6.62 3.42 14.53
N SER A 17 6.38 2.12 14.49
CA SER A 17 5.06 1.58 14.21
C SER A 17 4.14 2.01 15.34
N GLY A 18 3.27 2.97 15.08
CA GLY A 18 2.11 3.27 15.93
C GLY A 18 1.10 2.13 15.83
N PHE A 19 1.50 0.92 16.22
CA PHE A 19 0.57 -0.17 16.49
C PHE A 19 -0.28 0.32 17.65
N ASP A 20 -1.55 0.64 17.38
CA ASP A 20 -2.50 0.85 18.45
C ASP A 20 -2.49 -0.43 19.30
N GLU A 21 -2.20 -0.27 20.59
CA GLU A 21 -2.44 -1.28 21.60
C GLU A 21 -3.87 -1.79 21.43
N ASP A 22 -4.08 -3.10 21.44
CA ASP A 22 -5.43 -3.57 21.72
C ASP A 22 -5.77 -3.18 23.18
N GLU A 23 -7.07 -3.20 23.53
CA GLU A 23 -7.57 -2.90 24.88
C GLU A 23 -6.93 -3.79 25.98
N HIS A 24 -6.13 -4.78 25.59
CA HIS A 24 -5.47 -5.78 26.41
C HIS A 24 -3.93 -5.68 26.40
N GLY A 25 -3.35 -4.60 25.84
CA GLY A 25 -1.91 -4.30 25.91
C GLY A 25 -1.00 -5.36 25.30
N THR A 26 -1.51 -6.24 24.44
CA THR A 26 -0.71 -7.31 23.85
C THR A 26 -0.17 -6.83 22.53
N VAL A 27 1.02 -6.20 22.56
CA VAL A 27 1.81 -5.98 21.34
C VAL A 27 2.20 -7.37 20.84
N ALA A 28 1.42 -7.93 19.93
CA ALA A 28 1.81 -9.15 19.27
C ALA A 28 3.12 -8.82 18.53
N ALA A 29 4.23 -9.34 19.05
CA ALA A 29 5.53 -9.40 18.38
C ALA A 29 5.46 -10.35 17.17
N LEU A 30 4.50 -10.08 16.29
CA LEU A 30 4.44 -10.62 14.96
C LEU A 30 5.58 -9.98 14.15
N PRO A 31 6.10 -10.64 13.10
CA PRO A 31 6.95 -9.99 12.12
C PRO A 31 6.36 -8.62 11.80
N GLY A 32 7.20 -7.57 11.83
CA GLY A 32 6.73 -6.19 11.73
C GLY A 32 5.76 -6.09 10.55
N VAL A 33 4.63 -5.39 10.70
CA VAL A 33 3.57 -5.32 9.66
C VAL A 33 4.10 -5.03 8.25
N ASP A 34 5.26 -4.38 8.17
CA ASP A 34 6.08 -4.25 6.97
C ASP A 34 6.45 -5.58 6.27
N GLU A 35 7.00 -6.55 6.99
CA GLU A 35 7.35 -7.87 6.46
C GLU A 35 6.10 -8.61 5.99
N VAL A 36 5.04 -8.60 6.80
CA VAL A 36 3.76 -9.22 6.44
C VAL A 36 3.17 -8.55 5.19
N LEU A 37 3.28 -7.23 5.07
CA LEU A 37 2.85 -6.49 3.90
C LEU A 37 3.67 -6.85 2.66
N VAL A 38 5.00 -6.94 2.79
CA VAL A 38 5.88 -7.33 1.67
C VAL A 38 5.54 -8.73 1.18
N GLU A 39 5.37 -9.69 2.08
CA GLU A 39 5.02 -11.06 1.71
C GLU A 39 3.61 -11.15 1.10
N GLY A 40 2.64 -10.43 1.68
CA GLY A 40 1.29 -10.33 1.11
C GLY A 40 1.30 -9.77 -0.32
N LEU A 41 2.01 -8.66 -0.55
CA LEU A 41 2.13 -8.05 -1.87
C LEU A 41 2.90 -8.94 -2.87
N ARG A 42 3.92 -9.67 -2.41
CA ARG A 42 4.65 -10.64 -3.24
C ARG A 42 3.72 -11.74 -3.73
N GLY A 43 2.84 -12.27 -2.87
CA GLY A 43 1.85 -13.27 -3.26
C GLY A 43 0.95 -12.76 -4.38
N VAL A 44 0.37 -11.56 -4.22
CA VAL A 44 -0.48 -10.96 -5.26
C VAL A 44 0.26 -10.73 -6.58
N VAL A 45 1.52 -10.29 -6.51
CA VAL A 45 2.35 -10.07 -7.71
C VAL A 45 2.66 -11.39 -8.42
N GLN A 46 2.91 -12.47 -7.68
CA GLN A 46 3.16 -13.80 -8.26
C GLN A 46 1.91 -14.37 -8.96
N ASP A 47 0.73 -14.05 -8.46
CA ASP A 47 -0.55 -14.44 -9.06
C ASP A 47 -0.96 -13.56 -10.26
N SER A 48 -0.16 -12.54 -10.60
CA SER A 48 -0.44 -11.58 -11.67
C SER A 48 0.55 -11.73 -12.82
N ALA A 49 0.04 -11.79 -14.06
CA ALA A 49 0.90 -11.91 -15.24
C ALA A 49 1.85 -10.70 -15.42
N HIS A 50 1.40 -9.50 -15.05
CA HIS A 50 2.17 -8.26 -15.19
C HIS A 50 2.33 -7.45 -13.89
N GLY A 51 2.07 -8.05 -12.73
CA GLY A 51 2.26 -7.42 -11.42
C GLY A 51 3.72 -7.04 -11.14
N MET A 52 3.93 -5.91 -10.46
CA MET A 52 5.23 -5.46 -9.98
C MET A 52 5.16 -4.91 -8.56
N LEU A 53 6.09 -5.33 -7.71
CA LEU A 53 6.33 -4.74 -6.40
C LEU A 53 7.63 -3.93 -6.44
N VAL A 54 7.52 -2.63 -6.18
CA VAL A 54 8.66 -1.70 -6.12
C VAL A 54 8.81 -1.21 -4.69
N THR A 55 10.03 -1.24 -4.16
CA THR A 55 10.35 -0.54 -2.90
C THR A 55 11.07 0.76 -3.25
N SER A 56 10.61 1.89 -2.73
CA SER A 56 11.26 3.18 -2.96
C SER A 56 11.21 4.09 -1.73
N GLY A 57 12.03 5.14 -1.72
CA GLY A 57 11.92 6.22 -0.72
C GLY A 57 10.56 6.93 -0.76
N CYS A 58 10.35 7.92 0.12
CA CYS A 58 9.08 8.63 0.18
C CYS A 58 8.73 9.30 -1.17
N ARG A 59 7.62 8.87 -1.79
CA ARG A 59 7.07 9.49 -3.02
C ARG A 59 5.90 10.43 -2.78
N PHE A 60 5.49 10.56 -1.53
CA PHE A 60 4.44 11.49 -1.10
C PHE A 60 5.00 12.89 -0.79
N GLY A 61 6.33 13.06 -0.75
CA GLY A 61 6.98 14.30 -0.31
C GLY A 61 7.16 14.38 1.21
N PRO A 62 8.07 15.24 1.70
CA PRO A 62 8.47 15.27 3.10
C PRO A 62 7.37 15.76 4.06
N GLY A 63 6.43 16.60 3.61
CA GLY A 63 5.38 17.17 4.47
C GLY A 63 4.12 16.30 4.62
N VAL A 64 3.88 15.39 3.68
CA VAL A 64 2.64 14.59 3.63
C VAL A 64 2.58 13.51 4.71
N CYS A 65 3.74 13.07 5.20
CA CYS A 65 3.82 12.10 6.31
C CYS A 65 3.54 12.73 7.69
N ALA A 66 3.71 14.04 7.86
CA ALA A 66 3.69 14.67 9.18
C ALA A 66 2.29 14.80 9.79
N GLY A 67 1.25 14.90 8.95
CA GLY A 67 -0.14 15.05 9.39
C GLY A 67 -0.97 13.76 9.43
N ARG A 68 -0.38 12.61 9.07
CA ARG A 68 -1.09 11.32 9.04
C ARG A 68 -0.82 10.48 10.28
N ARG A 69 -1.72 9.54 10.58
CA ARG A 69 -1.43 8.49 11.55
C ARG A 69 -0.22 7.64 11.07
N PRO A 70 0.68 7.22 11.97
CA PRO A 70 1.80 6.34 11.61
C PRO A 70 1.33 5.04 10.96
N GLY A 71 2.14 4.50 10.05
CA GLY A 71 1.87 3.23 9.36
C GLY A 71 2.41 3.21 7.93
N MET A 72 2.31 2.04 7.30
CA MET A 72 2.85 1.80 5.97
C MET A 72 1.97 2.40 4.88
N MET A 73 2.59 3.01 3.89
CA MET A 73 1.90 3.54 2.70
C MET A 73 2.31 2.75 1.46
N VAL A 74 1.32 2.46 0.62
CA VAL A 74 1.49 1.81 -0.68
C VAL A 74 0.84 2.68 -1.75
N LEU A 75 1.53 2.90 -2.87
CA LEU A 75 0.95 3.50 -4.07
C LEU A 75 0.64 2.39 -5.05
N VAL A 76 -0.56 2.35 -5.60
CA VAL A 76 -0.98 1.33 -6.56
C VAL A 76 -1.46 2.00 -7.83
N GLN A 77 -1.01 1.49 -8.96
CA GLN A 77 -1.42 1.97 -10.27
C GLN A 77 -1.60 0.80 -11.22
N ALA A 78 -2.74 0.72 -11.91
CA ALA A 78 -2.93 -0.20 -13.03
C ALA A 78 -2.01 0.19 -14.18
N CYS A 79 -1.43 -0.80 -14.84
CA CYS A 79 -0.61 -0.62 -16.02
C CYS A 79 -1.05 -1.57 -17.13
N ASP A 80 -0.78 -1.17 -18.37
CA ASP A 80 -1.00 -2.03 -19.54
C ASP A 80 -0.19 -3.33 -19.44
N ALA A 81 -0.55 -4.33 -20.25
CA ALA A 81 0.20 -5.59 -20.35
C ALA A 81 1.69 -5.38 -20.71
N GLY A 82 2.00 -4.25 -21.38
CA GLY A 82 3.37 -3.83 -21.70
C GLY A 82 4.18 -3.29 -20.51
N ARG A 83 3.55 -3.08 -19.34
CA ARG A 83 4.15 -2.47 -18.14
C ARG A 83 4.76 -1.09 -18.41
N ARG A 84 4.25 -0.40 -19.42
CA ARG A 84 4.88 0.80 -20.01
C ARG A 84 3.98 2.01 -19.96
N HIS A 85 2.66 1.81 -19.94
CA HIS A 85 1.71 2.91 -19.83
C HIS A 85 0.79 2.73 -18.63
N PRO A 86 0.66 3.75 -17.76
CA PRO A 86 -0.34 3.74 -16.72
C PRO A 86 -1.75 3.84 -17.32
N GLU A 87 -2.65 2.97 -16.86
CA GLU A 87 -4.06 2.94 -17.32
C GLU A 87 -5.02 3.57 -16.31
N SER A 88 -4.51 3.93 -15.13
CA SER A 88 -5.31 4.49 -14.04
C SER A 88 -4.56 5.58 -13.28
N PRO A 89 -5.28 6.44 -12.55
CA PRO A 89 -4.69 7.29 -11.52
C PRO A 89 -3.97 6.44 -10.46
N VAL A 90 -2.97 7.05 -9.82
CA VAL A 90 -2.31 6.42 -8.67
C VAL A 90 -3.27 6.42 -7.48
N VAL A 91 -3.50 5.25 -6.90
CA VAL A 91 -4.25 5.05 -5.67
C VAL A 91 -3.28 4.98 -4.50
N ALA A 92 -3.40 5.92 -3.58
CA ALA A 92 -2.68 5.87 -2.31
C ALA A 92 -3.46 5.02 -1.30
N VAL A 93 -2.78 4.03 -0.72
CA VAL A 93 -3.34 3.06 0.23
C VAL A 93 -2.60 3.17 1.55
N GLY A 94 -3.36 3.26 2.64
CA GLY A 94 -2.84 3.27 4.00
C GLY A 94 -3.40 4.43 4.85
N PRO A 95 -2.94 4.55 6.11
CA PRO A 95 -1.84 3.78 6.70
C PRO A 95 -2.22 2.31 6.99
N VAL A 96 -1.40 1.37 6.53
CA VAL A 96 -1.50 -0.06 6.86
C VAL A 96 -0.80 -0.28 8.21
N ARG A 97 -1.54 -0.76 9.20
CA ARG A 97 -1.08 -0.83 10.60
C ARG A 97 -1.28 -2.20 11.24
N SER A 98 -2.00 -3.10 10.58
CA SER A 98 -2.32 -4.42 11.11
C SER A 98 -2.23 -5.49 10.03
N THR A 99 -2.17 -6.75 10.46
CA THR A 99 -2.28 -7.88 9.54
C THR A 99 -3.65 -7.95 8.86
N ASP A 100 -4.71 -7.46 9.51
CA ASP A 100 -6.05 -7.32 8.90
C ASP A 100 -6.04 -6.30 7.76
N ASP A 101 -5.34 -5.17 7.95
CA ASP A 101 -5.15 -4.19 6.89
C ASP A 101 -4.38 -4.79 5.71
N VAL A 102 -3.32 -5.57 5.96
CA VAL A 102 -2.58 -6.27 4.90
C VAL A 102 -3.53 -7.19 4.11
N ARG A 103 -4.33 -8.00 4.79
CA ARG A 103 -5.31 -8.89 4.14
C ARG A 103 -6.32 -8.14 3.30
N ALA A 104 -6.78 -6.98 3.79
CA ALA A 104 -7.71 -6.14 3.05
C ALA A 104 -7.05 -5.57 1.77
N VAL A 105 -5.80 -5.11 1.85
CA VAL A 105 -5.05 -4.62 0.68
C VAL A 105 -4.80 -5.73 -0.34
N THR A 106 -4.36 -6.91 0.11
CA THR A 106 -4.06 -8.02 -0.82
C THR A 106 -5.30 -8.51 -1.51
N ARG A 107 -6.43 -8.66 -0.79
CA ARG A 107 -7.71 -9.06 -1.38
C ARG A 107 -8.19 -8.04 -2.41
N TRP A 108 -8.11 -6.75 -2.07
CA TRP A 108 -8.49 -5.67 -2.99
C TRP A 108 -7.69 -5.70 -4.29
N LEU A 109 -6.39 -6.02 -4.24
CA LEU A 109 -5.58 -6.18 -5.46
C LEU A 109 -5.90 -7.46 -6.25
N GLN A 110 -6.35 -8.52 -5.56
CA GLN A 110 -6.71 -9.81 -6.17
C GLN A 110 -8.05 -9.79 -6.91
N ASP A 111 -8.94 -8.82 -6.62
CA ASP A 111 -10.26 -8.72 -7.25
C ASP A 111 -10.21 -8.47 -8.78
N GLY A 112 -9.02 -8.23 -9.35
CA GLY A 112 -8.75 -8.33 -10.80
C GLY A 112 -9.27 -7.19 -11.67
N GLY A 113 -10.01 -6.24 -11.09
CA GLY A 113 -10.44 -4.99 -11.73
C GLY A 113 -9.38 -3.89 -11.67
N ALA A 114 -9.64 -2.75 -12.32
CA ALA A 114 -8.83 -1.55 -12.10
C ALA A 114 -8.90 -1.16 -10.60
N PRO A 115 -7.80 -0.66 -9.98
CA PRO A 115 -7.78 -0.37 -8.56
C PRO A 115 -8.77 0.75 -8.26
N ASP A 116 -9.88 0.40 -7.61
CA ASP A 116 -10.90 1.35 -7.18
C ASP A 116 -10.67 1.71 -5.70
N PRO A 117 -10.31 2.96 -5.37
CA PRO A 117 -10.18 3.41 -3.99
C PRO A 117 -11.45 3.19 -3.15
N GLN A 118 -12.64 3.20 -3.76
CA GLN A 118 -13.90 3.00 -3.03
C GLN A 118 -14.12 1.54 -2.62
N ALA A 119 -13.46 0.58 -3.26
CA ALA A 119 -13.49 -0.83 -2.86
C ALA A 119 -12.60 -1.12 -1.63
N LEU A 120 -11.68 -0.22 -1.27
CA LEU A 120 -10.90 -0.34 -0.03
C LEU A 120 -11.75 -0.02 1.20
N PRO A 121 -11.49 -0.63 2.38
CA PRO A 121 -12.05 -0.16 3.64
C PRO A 121 -11.71 1.31 3.89
N ALA A 122 -12.65 2.09 4.44
CA ALA A 122 -12.48 3.54 4.63
C ALA A 122 -11.20 3.93 5.40
N ARG A 123 -10.76 3.09 6.35
CA ARG A 123 -9.52 3.29 7.11
C ARG A 123 -8.23 3.20 6.29
N LEU A 124 -8.28 2.55 5.12
CA LEU A 124 -7.15 2.37 4.18
C LEU A 124 -7.22 3.31 2.99
N ARG A 125 -8.32 4.04 2.84
CA ARG A 125 -8.45 5.08 1.82
C ARG A 125 -7.61 6.26 2.27
N CYS A 126 -6.48 6.46 1.60
CA CYS A 126 -5.64 7.60 1.92
C CYS A 126 -6.38 8.88 1.53
N ALA A 127 -6.59 9.78 2.49
CA ALA A 127 -7.18 11.10 2.25
C ALA A 127 -6.21 12.09 1.57
N ILE A 128 -4.99 11.66 1.29
CA ILE A 128 -4.00 12.45 0.59
C ILE A 128 -4.25 12.25 -0.91
N ALA A 129 -4.81 13.25 -1.56
CA ALA A 129 -4.76 13.34 -3.01
C ALA A 129 -3.28 13.43 -3.42
N PRO A 130 -2.76 12.56 -4.30
CA PRO A 130 -1.44 12.76 -4.86
C PRO A 130 -1.48 13.99 -5.77
N GLU A 131 -1.26 15.18 -5.21
CA GLU A 131 -0.96 16.35 -6.04
C GLU A 131 0.37 16.12 -6.73
N ALA A 132 0.30 16.02 -8.05
CA ALA A 132 1.39 16.18 -9.00
C ALA A 132 2.65 15.33 -8.75
N ALA A 133 2.57 14.04 -9.08
CA ALA A 133 3.75 13.32 -9.58
C ALA A 133 4.10 13.83 -11.00
N ARG A 134 4.57 15.08 -11.10
CA ARG A 134 5.37 15.57 -12.24
C ARG A 134 6.77 15.84 -11.71
N GLY A 135 7.69 14.94 -12.05
CA GLY A 135 9.12 15.04 -11.81
C GLY A 135 9.83 13.95 -12.59
#